data_AF-A0A7S0U6G0-F1
#
_entry.id   AF-A0A7S0U6G0-F1
#
_cell.length_a   1.000
_cell.length_b   1.000
_cell.length_c   1.000
_cell.angle_alpha   90.00
_cell.angle_beta   90.00
_cell.angle_gamma   90.00
#
_symmetry.space_group_name_H-M   'P 1'
#
loop_
_entity.id
_entity.type
_entity.pdbx_description
1 polymer ?
#
loop_
_entity_poly.entity_id
_entity_poly.type
_entity_poly.pdbx_seq_one_letter_code
_entity_poly.pdbx_strand_id
1 'polypeptide(L)'
;RGGRGLVSIVAPKRMSTEGHALRAKAVAMVRQRRGDVYGKGGAPLPDKADAVRGHMFHVVVENTQRECYFTEKLTDCFAARSIPLYWGCLPELLGDYFDLGGILSFETLDELGSLLDSISPSLYREMGDAVERNHKTVTQEGSHVSPMHLMWNTGVRELASSPPFAAIFSPQPGQNFSSGQDIRVDWGM
;
A
#
# COMPACT_ATOMS: atom_id res chain seq x y z
N ARG A 1 19.03 -15.23 13.96
CA ARG A 1 18.45 -15.99 12.83
C ARG A 1 16.99 -15.60 12.74
N GLY A 2 16.66 -14.56 11.97
CA GLY A 2 15.33 -13.94 11.95
C GLY A 2 14.55 -14.38 10.72
N GLY A 3 13.57 -15.27 10.92
CA GLY A 3 12.57 -15.52 9.88
C GLY A 3 11.61 -14.33 9.76
N ARG A 4 10.94 -14.19 8.61
CA ARG A 4 9.86 -13.21 8.45
C ARG A 4 8.67 -13.57 9.35
N GLY A 5 8.04 -12.57 9.95
CA GLY A 5 6.74 -12.72 10.60
C GLY A 5 5.66 -13.08 9.58
N LEU A 6 4.52 -13.59 10.05
CA LEU A 6 3.44 -14.01 9.15
C LEU A 6 2.71 -12.79 8.58
N VAL A 7 2.10 -11.97 9.43
CA VAL A 7 1.30 -10.81 9.02
C VAL A 7 1.54 -9.62 9.92
N SER A 8 1.55 -8.42 9.32
CA SER A 8 1.61 -7.16 10.05
C SER A 8 0.57 -6.14 9.59
N ILE A 9 0.38 -5.09 10.38
CA ILE A 9 -0.45 -3.93 10.06
C ILE A 9 0.10 -2.67 10.74
N VAL A 10 -0.01 -1.52 10.07
CA VAL A 10 0.29 -0.21 10.68
C VAL A 10 -1.02 0.46 11.14
N ALA A 11 -1.12 0.73 12.43
CA ALA A 11 -2.28 1.39 13.02
C ALA A 11 -2.46 2.82 12.47
N PRO A 12 -3.71 3.28 12.28
CA PRO A 12 -3.96 4.60 11.74
C PRO A 12 -3.51 5.70 12.71
N LYS A 13 -2.89 6.76 12.16
CA LYS A 13 -2.53 7.97 12.94
C LYS A 13 -3.74 8.90 13.17
N ARG A 14 -4.72 8.86 12.26
CA ARG A 14 -5.92 9.71 12.25
C ARG A 14 -7.17 8.85 12.08
N MET A 15 -8.35 9.43 12.30
CA MET A 15 -9.65 8.74 12.20
C MET A 15 -10.62 9.49 11.28
N SER A 16 -10.11 10.20 10.28
CA SER A 16 -10.89 11.17 9.48
C SER A 16 -11.52 10.58 8.22
N THR A 17 -11.36 9.29 7.93
CA THR A 17 -11.91 8.64 6.74
C THR A 17 -12.42 7.24 7.08
N GLU A 18 -13.24 6.68 6.19
CA GLU A 18 -13.73 5.30 6.32
C GLU A 18 -12.60 4.27 6.42
N GLY A 19 -11.55 4.44 5.62
CA GLY A 19 -10.39 3.56 5.63
C GLY A 19 -9.61 3.63 6.94
N HIS A 20 -9.56 4.79 7.59
CA HIS A 20 -9.00 4.89 8.94
C HIS A 20 -9.82 4.07 9.96
N ALA A 21 -11.16 4.17 9.90
CA ALA A 21 -12.04 3.42 10.79
C ALA A 21 -11.97 1.91 10.53
N LEU A 22 -11.93 1.49 9.26
CA LEU A 22 -11.75 0.11 8.85
C LEU A 22 -10.39 -0.43 9.34
N ARG A 23 -9.31 0.31 9.12
CA ARG A 23 -7.96 -0.07 9.58
C ARG A 23 -7.87 -0.21 11.09
N ALA A 24 -8.57 0.64 11.86
CA ALA A 24 -8.63 0.52 13.31
C ALA A 24 -9.31 -0.79 13.76
N LYS A 25 -10.35 -1.24 13.05
CA LYS A 25 -10.99 -2.55 13.31
C LYS A 25 -10.09 -3.71 12.87
N ALA A 26 -9.46 -3.61 11.71
CA ALA A 26 -8.49 -4.58 11.21
C ALA A 26 -7.32 -4.79 12.19
N VAL A 27 -6.83 -3.71 12.83
CA VAL A 27 -5.80 -3.79 13.88
C VAL A 27 -6.22 -4.74 15.01
N ALA A 28 -7.48 -4.71 15.45
CA ALA A 28 -7.96 -5.62 16.49
C ALA A 28 -7.94 -7.07 16.02
N MET A 29 -8.34 -7.33 14.77
CA MET A 29 -8.36 -8.67 14.17
C MET A 29 -6.97 -9.27 14.00
N VAL A 30 -5.99 -8.44 13.58
CA VAL A 30 -4.59 -8.84 13.47
C VAL A 30 -4.01 -9.18 14.85
N ARG A 31 -4.31 -8.37 15.89
CA ARG A 31 -3.87 -8.68 17.27
C ARG A 31 -4.43 -10.01 17.77
N GLN A 32 -5.71 -10.28 17.53
CA GLN A 32 -6.35 -11.53 17.95
C GLN A 32 -5.66 -12.77 17.37
N ARG A 33 -5.07 -12.65 16.17
CA ARG A 33 -4.34 -13.70 15.48
C ARG A 33 -2.82 -13.64 15.71
N ARG A 34 -2.38 -12.88 16.72
CA ARG A 34 -0.97 -12.70 17.08
C ARG A 34 -0.11 -12.16 15.93
N GLY A 35 -0.70 -11.43 15.00
CA GLY A 35 0.03 -10.66 14.00
C GLY A 35 0.61 -9.38 14.60
N ASP A 36 1.62 -8.83 13.92
CA ASP A 36 2.36 -7.69 14.44
C ASP A 36 1.65 -6.37 14.12
N VAL A 37 1.40 -5.57 15.16
CA VAL A 37 0.78 -4.26 15.03
C VAL A 37 1.79 -3.19 15.36
N TYR A 38 1.94 -2.23 14.45
CA TYR A 38 2.86 -1.13 14.59
C TYR A 38 2.18 0.24 14.63
N GLY A 39 2.89 1.25 15.12
CA GLY A 39 2.40 2.63 15.19
C GLY A 39 1.55 2.88 16.44
N LYS A 40 0.44 3.62 16.31
CA LYS A 40 -0.36 4.04 17.47
C LYS A 40 -0.91 2.84 18.25
N GLY A 41 -0.46 2.68 19.50
CA GLY A 41 -0.83 1.57 20.37
C GLY A 41 -0.21 0.22 19.99
N GLY A 42 0.70 0.20 19.03
CA GLY A 42 1.50 -0.97 18.65
C GLY A 42 2.97 -0.77 18.97
N ALA A 43 3.82 -1.65 18.43
CA ALA A 43 5.26 -1.49 18.53
C ALA A 43 5.71 -0.20 17.79
N PRO A 44 6.69 0.54 18.34
CA PRO A 44 7.29 1.65 17.62
C PRO A 44 8.04 1.13 16.38
N LEU A 45 8.01 1.91 15.31
CA LEU A 45 8.76 1.66 14.08
C LEU A 45 9.76 2.78 13.86
N PRO A 46 11.05 2.47 13.65
CA PRO A 46 12.03 3.45 13.16
C PRO A 46 11.66 3.96 11.76
N ASP A 47 11.32 3.04 10.85
CA ASP A 47 10.83 3.31 9.50
C ASP A 47 9.53 2.54 9.25
N LYS A 48 8.54 3.16 8.60
CA LYS A 48 7.29 2.51 8.24
C LYS A 48 7.51 1.30 7.33
N ALA A 49 8.50 1.35 6.44
CA ALA A 49 8.76 0.26 5.53
C ALA A 49 9.27 -1.00 6.27
N ASP A 50 9.83 -0.85 7.47
CA ASP A 50 10.23 -1.99 8.31
C ASP A 50 9.03 -2.80 8.81
N ALA A 51 7.85 -2.18 8.90
CA ALA A 51 6.60 -2.89 9.21
C ALA A 51 6.27 -3.96 8.18
N VAL A 52 6.76 -3.77 6.95
CA VAL A 52 6.40 -4.57 5.77
C VAL A 52 7.52 -5.54 5.42
N ARG A 53 8.78 -5.08 5.41
CA ARG A 53 9.96 -5.90 5.09
C ARG A 53 10.07 -7.15 5.95
N GLY A 54 9.66 -7.05 7.21
CA GLY A 54 9.70 -8.14 8.17
C GLY A 54 8.67 -9.26 7.96
N HIS A 55 7.69 -9.13 7.07
CA HIS A 55 6.48 -9.98 7.10
C HIS A 55 6.10 -10.55 5.74
N MET A 56 5.59 -11.78 5.71
CA MET A 56 5.11 -12.43 4.48
C MET A 56 3.86 -11.75 3.92
N PHE A 57 2.98 -11.30 4.81
CA PHE A 57 1.73 -10.61 4.48
C PHE A 57 1.66 -9.26 5.21
N HIS A 58 0.98 -8.29 4.62
CA HIS A 58 0.73 -6.99 5.25
C HIS A 58 -0.69 -6.53 4.98
N VAL A 59 -1.43 -6.12 6.01
CA VAL A 59 -2.77 -5.56 5.84
C VAL A 59 -2.67 -4.12 5.36
N VAL A 60 -3.13 -3.88 4.14
CA VAL A 60 -3.15 -2.57 3.49
C VAL A 60 -4.59 -2.09 3.41
N VAL A 61 -4.88 -0.99 4.10
CA VAL A 61 -6.16 -0.28 4.00
C VAL A 61 -5.88 1.14 3.58
N GLU A 62 -6.33 1.50 2.37
CA GLU A 62 -6.26 2.86 1.88
C GLU A 62 -7.19 3.79 2.63
N ASN A 63 -6.94 5.10 2.55
CA ASN A 63 -7.76 6.06 3.29
C ASN A 63 -9.22 6.07 2.80
N THR A 64 -9.45 5.79 1.52
CA THR A 64 -10.76 5.69 0.86
C THR A 64 -10.69 4.66 -0.25
N GLN A 65 -11.80 4.01 -0.56
CA GLN A 65 -11.91 3.16 -1.75
C GLN A 65 -12.34 4.02 -2.94
N ARG A 66 -11.50 4.08 -3.98
CA ARG A 66 -11.76 4.83 -5.22
C ARG A 66 -11.11 4.12 -6.40
N GLU A 67 -11.72 4.24 -7.57
CA GLU A 67 -11.15 3.78 -8.82
C GLU A 67 -9.78 4.43 -9.08
N CYS A 68 -8.83 3.63 -9.56
CA CYS A 68 -7.46 4.06 -9.88
C CYS A 68 -6.72 4.76 -8.72
N TYR A 69 -7.11 4.49 -7.47
CA TYR A 69 -6.47 5.05 -6.28
C TYR A 69 -5.82 3.98 -5.40
N PHE A 70 -4.50 3.94 -5.42
CA PHE A 70 -3.68 3.28 -4.41
C PHE A 70 -2.60 4.25 -3.93
N THR A 71 -1.83 3.89 -2.91
CA THR A 71 -0.73 4.72 -2.42
C THR A 71 0.56 3.92 -2.25
N GLU A 72 1.57 4.56 -1.68
CA GLU A 72 2.82 3.89 -1.30
C GLU A 72 2.60 2.64 -0.46
N LYS A 73 1.49 2.55 0.30
CA LYS A 73 1.19 1.39 1.16
C LYS A 73 1.12 0.09 0.37
N LEU A 74 0.57 0.14 -0.84
CA LEU A 74 0.48 -1.03 -1.72
C LEU A 74 1.84 -1.34 -2.34
N THR A 75 2.52 -0.35 -2.90
CA THR A 75 3.81 -0.54 -3.56
C THR A 75 4.95 -0.90 -2.59
N ASP A 76 4.88 -0.45 -1.33
CA ASP A 76 5.81 -0.82 -0.26
C ASP A 76 5.74 -2.33 0.02
N CYS A 77 4.55 -2.94 -0.09
CA CYS A 77 4.40 -4.39 0.00
C CYS A 77 5.17 -5.08 -1.12
N PHE A 78 4.99 -4.64 -2.36
CA PHE A 78 5.69 -5.22 -3.50
C PHE A 78 7.22 -5.02 -3.41
N ALA A 79 7.68 -3.83 -3.04
CA ALA A 79 9.10 -3.54 -2.84
C ALA A 79 9.71 -4.44 -1.75
N ALA A 80 8.95 -4.75 -0.71
CA ALA A 80 9.33 -5.64 0.37
C ALA A 80 9.12 -7.14 0.09
N ARG A 81 8.60 -7.53 -1.08
CA ARG A 81 8.12 -8.91 -1.34
C ARG A 81 7.12 -9.40 -0.28
N SER A 82 6.27 -8.52 0.22
CA SER A 82 5.15 -8.84 1.11
C SER A 82 3.86 -8.88 0.29
N ILE A 83 2.99 -9.84 0.58
CA ILE A 83 1.69 -9.96 -0.08
C ILE A 83 0.69 -9.05 0.64
N PRO A 84 0.08 -8.07 -0.04
CA PRO A 84 -0.92 -7.21 0.57
C PRO A 84 -2.24 -7.97 0.78
N LEU A 85 -2.78 -7.92 2.00
CA LEU A 85 -4.22 -8.10 2.26
C LEU A 85 -4.86 -6.73 2.04
N TYR A 86 -5.50 -6.50 0.89
CA TYR A 86 -5.72 -5.16 0.34
C TYR A 86 -7.18 -4.71 0.35
N TRP A 87 -7.40 -3.46 0.80
CA TRP A 87 -8.64 -2.70 0.64
C TRP A 87 -8.32 -1.29 0.12
N GLY A 88 -8.91 -0.92 -1.00
CA GLY A 88 -8.64 0.34 -1.72
C GLY A 88 -9.23 0.29 -3.13
N CYS A 89 -8.42 0.61 -4.16
CA CYS A 89 -8.79 0.39 -5.57
C CYS A 89 -9.35 -1.02 -5.82
N LEU A 90 -10.34 -1.14 -6.71
CA LEU A 90 -10.87 -2.44 -7.09
C LEU A 90 -9.77 -3.29 -7.77
N PRO A 91 -9.68 -4.60 -7.49
CA PRO A 91 -8.61 -5.47 -7.99
C PRO A 91 -8.51 -5.48 -9.51
N GLU A 92 -9.65 -5.45 -10.21
CA GLU A 92 -9.72 -5.53 -11.67
C GLU A 92 -8.99 -4.35 -12.33
N LEU A 93 -8.98 -3.19 -11.66
CA LEU A 93 -8.30 -1.98 -12.12
C LEU A 93 -6.79 -1.98 -11.81
N LEU A 94 -6.32 -2.90 -10.95
CA LEU A 94 -4.89 -3.09 -10.66
C LEU A 94 -4.21 -4.05 -11.63
N GLY A 95 -4.98 -4.92 -12.29
CA GLY A 95 -4.47 -6.01 -13.14
C GLY A 95 -3.68 -5.55 -14.37
N ASP A 96 -3.91 -4.31 -14.81
CA ASP A 96 -3.16 -3.69 -15.90
C ASP A 96 -1.70 -3.35 -15.52
N TYR A 97 -1.37 -3.36 -14.22
CA TYR A 97 -0.09 -2.88 -13.68
C TYR A 97 0.61 -3.92 -12.81
N PHE A 98 -0.18 -4.65 -12.03
CA PHE A 98 0.30 -5.63 -11.08
C PHE A 98 -0.29 -7.00 -11.40
N ASP A 99 0.48 -8.03 -11.10
CA ASP A 99 0.00 -9.39 -11.09
C ASP A 99 -0.96 -9.59 -9.91
N LEU A 100 -2.24 -9.76 -10.23
CA LEU A 100 -3.30 -10.00 -9.24
C LEU A 100 -3.09 -11.30 -8.45
N GLY A 101 -2.34 -12.27 -8.99
CA GLY A 101 -1.95 -13.47 -8.24
C GLY A 101 -1.07 -13.18 -7.02
N GLY A 102 -0.57 -11.95 -6.87
CA GLY A 102 0.23 -11.48 -5.75
C GLY A 102 -0.51 -10.54 -4.80
N ILE A 103 -1.84 -10.44 -4.92
CA ILE A 103 -2.69 -9.53 -4.13
C ILE A 103 -3.87 -10.33 -3.57
N LEU A 104 -4.13 -10.22 -2.26
CA LEU A 104 -5.31 -10.80 -1.63
C LEU A 104 -6.26 -9.67 -1.22
N SER A 105 -7.29 -9.42 -2.02
CA SER A 105 -8.21 -8.31 -1.78
C SER A 105 -9.39 -8.72 -0.89
N PHE A 106 -9.93 -7.75 -0.16
CA PHE A 106 -11.16 -7.90 0.61
C PHE A 106 -12.00 -6.62 0.53
N GLU A 107 -13.31 -6.75 0.68
CA GLU A 107 -14.26 -5.63 0.75
C GLU A 107 -14.87 -5.47 2.15
N THR A 108 -14.99 -6.58 2.89
CA THR A 108 -15.61 -6.62 4.22
C THR A 108 -14.65 -7.08 5.31
N LEU A 109 -14.98 -6.78 6.58
CA LEU A 109 -14.19 -7.29 7.71
C LEU A 109 -14.29 -8.82 7.85
N ASP A 110 -15.39 -9.42 7.44
CA ASP A 110 -15.56 -10.87 7.49
C ASP A 110 -14.67 -11.57 6.46
N GLU A 111 -14.53 -10.99 5.26
CA GLU A 111 -13.56 -11.43 4.26
C GLU A 111 -12.13 -11.26 4.75
N LEU A 112 -11.80 -10.10 5.34
CA LEU A 112 -10.48 -9.91 5.96
C LEU A 112 -10.21 -10.97 7.04
N GLY A 113 -11.21 -11.31 7.86
CA GLY A 113 -11.11 -12.37 8.86
C GLY A 113 -10.79 -13.71 8.22
N SER A 114 -11.52 -14.06 7.16
CA SER A 114 -11.32 -15.31 6.41
C SER A 114 -9.94 -15.38 5.75
N LEU A 115 -9.44 -14.27 5.20
CA LEU A 115 -8.07 -14.18 4.68
C LEU A 115 -7.03 -14.36 5.79
N LEU A 116 -7.20 -13.66 6.91
CA LEU A 116 -6.28 -13.77 8.04
C LEU A 116 -6.25 -15.19 8.64
N ASP A 117 -7.33 -15.96 8.52
CA ASP A 117 -7.40 -17.36 8.95
C ASP A 117 -6.79 -18.33 7.93
N SER A 118 -6.71 -17.95 6.65
CA SER A 118 -6.19 -18.81 5.57
C SER A 118 -4.71 -18.58 5.25
N ILE A 119 -4.16 -17.41 5.58
CA ILE A 119 -2.77 -17.09 5.27
C ILE A 119 -1.79 -18.01 5.99
N SER A 120 -0.74 -18.41 5.27
CA SER A 120 0.29 -19.30 5.81
C SER A 120 1.61 -19.14 5.04
N PRO A 121 2.73 -19.61 5.60
CA PRO A 121 3.99 -19.67 4.86
C PRO A 121 3.93 -20.52 3.58
N SER A 122 3.02 -21.50 3.51
CA SER A 122 2.82 -22.30 2.31
C SER A 122 2.11 -21.49 1.22
N LEU A 123 1.01 -20.82 1.56
CA LEU A 123 0.32 -19.92 0.63
C LEU A 123 1.26 -18.83 0.10
N TYR A 124 2.08 -18.24 0.97
CA TYR A 124 3.07 -17.24 0.56
C TYR A 124 4.04 -17.80 -0.51
N ARG A 125 4.48 -19.06 -0.36
CA ARG A 125 5.37 -19.72 -1.33
C ARG A 125 4.65 -20.02 -2.64
N GLU A 126 3.39 -20.43 -2.57
CA GLU A 126 2.56 -20.70 -3.76
C GLU A 126 2.35 -19.44 -4.61
N MET A 127 2.23 -18.27 -3.97
CA MET A 127 2.11 -16.97 -4.64
C MET A 127 3.46 -16.38 -5.10
N GLY A 128 4.57 -17.11 -4.95
CA GLY A 128 5.94 -16.60 -5.07
C GLY A 128 6.27 -15.97 -6.43
N ASP A 129 5.78 -16.55 -7.54
CA ASP A 129 6.02 -16.00 -8.88
C ASP A 129 5.37 -14.62 -9.04
N ALA A 130 4.16 -14.45 -8.52
CA ALA A 130 3.44 -13.19 -8.57
C ALA A 130 4.08 -12.13 -7.66
N VAL A 131 4.55 -12.55 -6.49
CA VAL A 131 5.33 -11.69 -5.58
C VAL A 131 6.57 -11.14 -6.29
N GLU A 132 7.31 -11.98 -7.01
CA GLU A 132 8.53 -11.56 -7.70
C GLU A 132 8.22 -10.67 -8.93
N ARG A 133 7.13 -10.94 -9.65
CA ARG A 133 6.66 -10.05 -10.73
C ARG A 133 6.34 -8.66 -10.19
N ASN A 134 5.52 -8.56 -9.14
CA ASN A 134 5.16 -7.29 -8.55
C ASN A 134 6.35 -6.55 -7.94
N HIS A 135 7.28 -7.27 -7.32
CA HIS A 135 8.53 -6.69 -6.82
C HIS A 135 9.31 -6.02 -7.95
N LYS A 136 9.55 -6.74 -9.05
CA LYS A 136 10.24 -6.20 -10.24
C LYS A 136 9.51 -4.99 -10.80
N THR A 137 8.17 -5.03 -10.88
CA THR A 137 7.37 -3.90 -11.35
C THR A 137 7.69 -2.62 -10.57
N VAL A 138 7.88 -2.66 -9.25
CA VAL A 138 8.10 -1.43 -8.46
C VAL A 138 9.57 -1.06 -8.25
N THR A 139 10.51 -1.98 -8.49
CA THR A 139 11.95 -1.73 -8.28
C THR A 139 12.77 -1.57 -9.54
N GLN A 140 12.21 -1.86 -10.72
CA GLN A 140 12.94 -1.66 -11.98
C GLN A 140 13.22 -0.18 -12.22
N GLU A 141 14.44 0.11 -12.66
CA GLU A 141 14.88 1.45 -12.99
C GLU A 141 14.01 2.03 -14.13
N GLY A 142 13.49 3.25 -13.96
CA GLY A 142 12.54 3.87 -14.88
C GLY A 142 11.07 3.46 -14.68
N SER A 143 10.78 2.53 -13.75
CA SER A 143 9.41 2.21 -13.39
C SER A 143 8.80 3.32 -12.52
N HIS A 144 8.03 4.22 -13.13
CA HIS A 144 7.26 5.24 -12.42
C HIS A 144 5.82 4.79 -12.21
N VAL A 145 5.63 3.77 -11.36
CA VAL A 145 4.28 3.32 -10.98
C VAL A 145 3.76 4.22 -9.88
N SER A 146 2.90 5.17 -10.26
CA SER A 146 2.15 6.02 -9.34
C SER A 146 0.68 6.06 -9.73
N PRO A 147 -0.23 6.46 -8.82
CA PRO A 147 -1.64 6.66 -9.16
C PRO A 147 -1.84 7.64 -10.32
N MET A 148 -0.95 8.63 -10.44
CA MET A 148 -0.96 9.56 -11.58
C MET A 148 -0.62 8.88 -12.91
N HIS A 149 0.26 7.89 -12.89
CA HIS A 149 0.56 7.08 -14.08
C HIS A 149 -0.66 6.24 -14.49
N LEU A 150 -1.44 5.73 -13.52
CA LEU A 150 -2.70 5.02 -13.78
C LEU A 150 -3.70 5.90 -14.53
N MET A 151 -3.93 7.12 -14.04
CA MET A 151 -4.93 8.03 -14.62
C MET A 151 -4.58 8.47 -16.04
N TRP A 152 -3.29 8.55 -16.38
CA TRP A 152 -2.84 8.97 -17.70
C TRP A 152 -2.96 7.86 -18.75
N ASN A 153 -2.69 6.60 -18.38
CA ASN A 153 -2.63 5.48 -19.31
C ASN A 153 -3.99 4.78 -19.57
N THR A 154 -4.94 4.85 -18.64
CA THR A 154 -6.29 4.26 -18.82
C THR A 154 -7.24 5.12 -19.66
N GLY A 155 -6.77 6.25 -20.21
CA GLY A 155 -7.58 7.12 -21.06
C GLY A 155 -8.67 7.92 -20.32
N VAL A 156 -8.72 7.85 -18.98
CA VAL A 156 -9.70 8.57 -18.16
C VAL A 156 -9.29 10.04 -17.97
N ARG A 157 -9.23 10.79 -19.08
CA ARG A 157 -8.95 12.24 -19.09
C ARG A 157 -10.00 13.06 -18.32
N GLU A 158 -11.20 12.52 -18.17
CA GLU A 158 -12.33 13.19 -17.52
C GLU A 158 -12.21 13.27 -15.98
N LEU A 159 -11.54 12.31 -15.33
CA LEU A 159 -11.34 12.32 -13.87
C LEU A 159 -10.20 13.23 -13.42
N ALA A 160 -9.19 13.46 -14.25
CA ALA A 160 -8.12 14.45 -13.98
C ALA A 160 -8.67 15.89 -13.87
N SER A 161 -9.88 16.11 -14.41
CA SER A 161 -10.61 17.38 -14.40
C SER A 161 -11.57 17.52 -13.23
N SER A 162 -11.80 16.45 -12.45
CA SER A 162 -12.77 16.46 -11.35
C SER A 162 -12.15 16.92 -10.03
N PRO A 163 -12.87 17.76 -9.24
CA PRO A 163 -12.29 18.55 -8.17
C PRO A 163 -11.65 17.83 -6.95
N PRO A 164 -11.91 16.55 -6.59
CA PRO A 164 -11.27 15.99 -5.40
C PRO A 164 -9.77 15.65 -5.59
N PHE A 165 -9.26 15.61 -6.83
CA PHE A 165 -7.86 15.27 -7.07
C PHE A 165 -6.89 16.43 -6.78
N ALA A 166 -7.28 17.66 -7.12
CA ALA A 166 -6.50 18.86 -6.82
C ALA A 166 -6.37 19.14 -5.31
N ALA A 167 -7.33 18.69 -4.49
CA ALA A 167 -7.34 18.92 -3.04
C ALA A 167 -6.37 18.01 -2.26
N ILE A 168 -6.03 16.83 -2.79
CA ILE A 168 -5.09 15.90 -2.15
C ILE A 168 -3.63 16.35 -2.33
N PHE A 169 -3.34 17.04 -3.45
CA PHE A 169 -2.01 17.55 -3.80
C PHE A 169 -1.88 19.07 -3.72
N SER A 170 -2.91 19.80 -3.28
CA SER A 170 -2.79 21.23 -2.99
C SER A 170 -1.83 21.42 -1.81
N PRO A 171 -0.75 22.22 -1.95
CA PRO A 171 0.09 22.58 -0.83
C PRO A 171 -0.79 23.23 0.25
N GLN A 172 -0.62 22.81 1.50
CA GLN A 172 -1.29 23.46 2.62
C GLN A 172 -0.95 24.96 2.61
N PRO A 173 -1.89 25.87 2.90
CA PRO A 173 -1.61 27.31 2.90
C PRO A 173 -0.38 27.59 3.77
N GLY A 174 0.69 28.09 3.16
CA GLY A 174 1.96 28.41 3.82
C GLY A 174 3.23 27.72 3.29
N GLN A 175 3.14 26.79 2.34
CA GLN A 175 4.33 26.26 1.65
C GLN A 175 4.47 26.84 0.24
N ASN A 176 5.25 27.92 0.12
CA ASN A 176 5.66 28.46 -1.17
C ASN A 176 6.82 27.61 -1.73
N PHE A 177 6.57 26.87 -2.81
CA PHE A 177 7.63 26.46 -3.72
C PHE A 177 7.67 27.46 -4.86
N SER A 178 8.72 28.27 -4.92
CA SER A 178 8.97 29.16 -6.05
C SER A 178 9.30 28.32 -7.28
N SER A 179 8.44 28.42 -8.29
CA SER A 179 8.62 27.78 -9.59
C SER A 179 9.85 28.33 -10.31
N GLY A 180 10.78 27.44 -10.66
CA GLY A 180 11.81 27.71 -11.66
C GLY A 180 13.21 27.94 -11.08
N GLN A 181 13.93 26.85 -10.82
CA GLN A 181 15.38 26.80 -11.00
C GLN A 181 15.82 25.34 -11.11
N ASP A 182 16.51 25.03 -12.22
CA ASP A 182 17.19 23.76 -12.47
C ASP A 182 18.17 23.45 -11.35
N ILE A 183 17.91 22.38 -10.58
CA ILE A 183 18.87 21.89 -9.59
C ILE A 183 19.74 20.85 -10.29
N ARG A 184 20.90 21.29 -10.79
CA ARG A 184 22.04 20.40 -11.04
C ARG A 184 22.50 19.82 -9.70
N VAL A 185 22.37 18.50 -9.55
CA VAL A 185 22.96 17.76 -8.43
C VAL A 185 24.42 17.46 -8.77
N ASP A 186 25.33 18.07 -8.00
CA ASP A 186 26.76 17.82 -8.04
C ASP A 186 27.09 16.60 -7.15
N TRP A 187 27.81 15.62 -7.71
CA TRP A 187 28.26 14.44 -6.98
C TRP A 187 29.72 14.63 -6.58
N GLY A 188 29.93 15.34 -5.48
CA GLY A 188 31.25 15.51 -4.87
C GLY A 188 31.65 14.28 -4.03
N MET A 189 32.78 13.67 -4.40
CA MET A 189 33.57 12.71 -3.61
C MET A 189 34.06 13.30 -2.30
#